data_AF-A0A453KAP7-F1
#
_entry.id   AF-A0A453KAP7-F1
#
_cell.length_a   1.000
_cell.length_b   1.000
_cell.length_c   1.000
_cell.angle_alpha   90.00
_cell.angle_beta   90.00
_cell.angle_gamma   90.00
#
_symmetry.space_group_name_H-M   'P 1'
#
loop_
_entity.id
_entity.type
_entity.pdbx_description
1 polymer ?
#
loop_
_entity_poly.entity_id
_entity_poly.type
_entity_poly.pdbx_seq_one_letter_code
_entity_poly.pdbx_strand_id
1 'polypeptide(L)'
;MLKKEEEMLLAVKERKEKDGNAFAREMLDERRQKAEAWHQNAASRAPYSKPAAPITCATFAQDVIEGRASVSQAHDHKHQPLIFGPASLVGGGLTSERERMAAQVFQPSFRMPTMSIEQAGLAEMKMMEQWQERTAKMIQEASSSWHKDDTSLAQDYEDAEEEKARAFDDWKDENPRGAGNKKLTPCG
;
A
#
# COMPACT_ATOMS: atom_id res chain seq x y z
N MET A 1 17.37 41.52 19.69
CA MET A 1 16.46 40.36 19.91
C MET A 1 16.97 39.51 21.06
N LEU A 2 18.19 38.96 20.95
CA LEU A 2 18.82 38.12 22.01
C LEU A 2 18.82 38.72 23.43
N LYS A 3 19.21 40.00 23.59
CA LYS A 3 19.25 40.64 24.93
C LYS A 3 17.90 40.67 25.66
N LYS A 4 16.79 40.83 24.92
CA LYS A 4 15.43 40.84 25.51
C LYS A 4 14.99 39.44 25.95
N GLU A 5 15.40 38.42 25.21
CA GLU A 5 15.12 37.02 25.56
C GLU A 5 15.93 36.60 26.79
N GLU A 6 17.20 37.02 26.88
CA GLU A 6 18.05 36.83 28.05
C GLU A 6 17.48 37.50 29.31
N GLU A 7 17.01 38.75 29.19
CA GLU A 7 16.33 39.48 30.28
C GLU A 7 15.06 38.77 30.75
N MET A 8 14.22 38.26 29.84
CA MET A 8 13.04 37.48 30.20
C MET A 8 13.39 36.16 30.91
N LEU A 9 14.44 35.46 30.45
CA LEU A 9 14.89 34.22 31.09
C LEU A 9 15.44 34.47 32.50
N LEU A 10 16.14 35.58 32.71
CA LEU A 10 16.59 35.98 34.05
C LEU A 10 15.41 36.31 34.97
N ALA A 11 14.41 37.03 34.49
CA ALA A 11 13.20 37.34 35.26
C ALA A 11 12.42 36.07 35.68
N VAL A 12 12.35 35.07 34.79
CA VAL A 12 11.73 33.76 35.09
C VAL A 12 12.55 32.99 36.14
N LYS A 13 13.88 33.01 36.05
CA LYS A 13 14.75 32.37 37.05
C LYS A 13 14.61 33.03 38.42
N GLU A 14 14.59 34.36 38.48
CA GLU A 14 14.39 35.09 39.75
C GLU A 14 13.03 34.78 40.39
N ARG A 15 11.95 34.73 39.59
CA ARG A 15 10.62 34.35 40.10
C ARG A 15 10.59 32.92 40.60
N LYS A 16 11.25 32.00 39.89
CA LYS A 16 11.38 30.60 40.32
C LYS A 16 12.16 30.47 41.62
N GLU A 17 13.18 31.29 41.85
CA GLU A 17 13.95 31.29 43.11
C GLU A 17 13.15 31.91 44.27
N LYS A 18 12.36 32.95 44.01
CA LYS A 18 11.53 33.64 45.03
C LYS A 18 10.32 32.81 45.47
N ASP A 19 9.57 32.27 44.51
CA ASP A 19 8.26 31.65 44.76
C ASP A 19 8.28 30.11 44.64
N GLY A 20 9.41 29.54 44.22
CA GLY A 20 9.68 28.10 44.25
C GLY A 20 8.55 27.25 43.66
N ASN A 21 7.91 26.46 44.53
CA ASN A 21 6.86 25.50 44.16
C ASN A 21 5.53 26.19 43.77
N ALA A 22 5.27 27.41 44.25
CA ALA A 22 4.05 28.15 43.91
C ALA A 22 4.08 28.58 42.44
N PHE A 23 5.22 29.10 41.98
CA PHE A 23 5.44 29.45 40.57
C PHE A 23 5.32 28.24 39.62
N ALA A 24 5.82 27.08 40.05
CA ALA A 24 5.67 25.84 39.27
C ALA A 24 4.20 25.40 39.12
N ARG A 25 3.38 25.56 40.17
CA ARG A 25 1.95 25.25 40.12
C ARG A 25 1.19 26.23 39.23
N GLU A 26 1.46 27.53 39.37
CA GLU A 26 0.87 28.57 38.53
C GLU A 26 1.16 28.33 37.04
N MET A 27 2.41 28.03 36.68
CA MET A 27 2.78 27.68 35.29
C MET A 27 2.06 26.43 34.76
N LEU A 28 1.80 25.43 35.60
CA LEU A 28 1.07 24.22 35.21
C LEU A 28 -0.44 24.51 35.02
N ASP A 29 -1.01 25.35 35.87
CA ASP A 29 -2.40 25.78 35.79
C ASP A 29 -2.63 26.67 34.55
N GLU A 30 -1.73 27.60 34.26
CA GLU A 30 -1.74 28.39 33.01
C GLU A 30 -1.67 27.50 31.78
N ARG A 31 -0.79 26.49 31.80
CA ARG A 31 -0.67 25.52 30.69
C ARG A 31 -1.95 24.72 30.50
N ARG A 32 -2.60 24.31 31.59
CA ARG A 32 -3.90 23.63 31.56
C ARG A 32 -4.97 24.54 30.95
N GLN A 33 -5.10 25.76 31.45
CA GLN A 33 -6.08 26.73 30.94
C GLN A 33 -5.87 27.03 29.45
N LYS A 34 -4.61 27.16 29.00
CA LYS A 34 -4.29 27.38 27.59
C LYS A 34 -4.68 26.19 26.71
N ALA A 35 -4.46 24.96 27.18
CA ALA A 35 -4.88 23.76 26.48
C ALA A 35 -6.41 23.65 26.41
N GLU A 36 -7.10 23.89 27.54
CA GLU A 36 -8.56 23.90 27.60
C GLU A 36 -9.17 24.96 26.67
N ALA A 37 -8.65 26.19 26.69
CA ALA A 37 -9.08 27.26 25.79
C ALA A 37 -8.82 26.91 24.32
N TRP A 38 -7.71 26.25 24.00
CA TRP A 38 -7.44 25.79 22.64
C TRP A 38 -8.48 24.75 22.18
N HIS A 39 -8.78 23.76 23.03
CA HIS A 39 -9.79 22.76 22.74
C HIS A 39 -11.19 23.36 22.61
N GLN A 40 -11.57 24.28 23.50
CA GLN A 40 -12.85 24.99 23.43
C GLN A 40 -12.97 25.83 22.15
N ASN A 41 -11.91 26.56 21.79
CA ASN A 41 -11.87 27.35 20.56
C ASN A 41 -11.87 26.48 19.30
N ALA A 42 -11.21 25.33 19.32
CA ALA A 42 -11.25 24.38 18.22
C ALA A 42 -12.65 23.77 18.07
N ALA A 43 -13.29 23.37 19.17
CA ALA A 43 -14.65 22.82 19.18
C ALA A 43 -15.69 23.85 18.72
N SER A 44 -15.56 25.11 19.14
CA SER A 44 -16.47 26.19 18.70
C SER A 44 -16.30 26.54 17.22
N ARG A 45 -15.09 26.37 16.67
CA ARG A 45 -14.80 26.59 15.23
C ARG A 45 -15.16 25.41 14.34
N ALA A 46 -15.14 24.19 14.85
CA ALA A 46 -15.43 22.97 14.09
C ALA A 46 -16.74 23.00 13.26
N PRO A 47 -17.89 23.50 13.77
CA PRO A 47 -19.11 23.57 12.96
C PRO A 47 -19.06 24.64 11.86
N TYR A 48 -18.20 25.66 12.00
CA TYR A 48 -18.08 26.75 11.04
C TYR A 48 -16.91 26.55 10.06
N SER A 49 -15.94 25.69 10.38
CA SER A 49 -14.91 25.27 9.45
C SER A 49 -15.53 24.36 8.41
N LYS A 50 -15.90 24.93 7.27
CA LYS A 50 -16.25 24.12 6.09
C LYS A 50 -14.97 23.44 5.63
N PRO A 51 -14.90 22.09 5.60
CA PRO A 51 -13.79 21.43 4.92
C PRO A 51 -13.79 21.95 3.47
N ALA A 52 -12.60 22.18 2.91
CA ALA A 52 -12.49 22.48 1.49
C ALA A 52 -13.27 21.40 0.74
N ALA A 53 -14.19 21.82 -0.13
CA ALA A 53 -15.01 20.86 -0.87
C ALA A 53 -14.06 19.88 -1.57
N PRO A 54 -14.28 18.56 -1.45
CA PRO A 54 -13.44 17.61 -2.14
C PRO A 54 -13.46 17.95 -3.63
N ILE A 55 -12.29 18.13 -4.23
CA ILE A 55 -12.17 18.33 -5.67
C ILE A 55 -12.75 17.08 -6.32
N THR A 56 -13.96 17.19 -6.85
CA THR A 56 -14.61 16.08 -7.55
C THR A 56 -13.98 15.92 -8.93
N CYS A 57 -14.02 14.72 -9.49
CA CYS A 57 -13.49 14.45 -10.82
C CYS A 57 -14.09 15.37 -11.89
N ALA A 58 -15.38 15.72 -11.76
CA ALA A 58 -16.07 16.64 -12.66
C ALA A 58 -15.52 18.07 -12.57
N THR A 59 -15.34 18.60 -11.35
CA THR A 59 -14.77 19.95 -11.15
C THR A 59 -13.32 20.03 -11.60
N PHE A 60 -12.51 18.99 -11.35
CA PHE A 60 -11.12 18.94 -11.80
C PHE A 60 -11.03 18.89 -13.32
N ALA A 61 -11.82 18.04 -13.97
CA ALA A 61 -11.85 17.95 -15.43
C ALA A 61 -12.23 19.29 -16.07
N GLN A 62 -13.19 19.99 -15.46
CA GLN A 62 -13.59 21.31 -15.94
C GLN A 62 -12.49 22.38 -15.73
N ASP A 63 -11.80 22.39 -14.59
CA ASP A 63 -10.65 23.28 -14.36
C ASP A 63 -9.45 22.98 -15.28
N VAL A 64 -9.25 21.73 -15.68
CA VAL A 64 -8.25 21.33 -16.68
C VAL A 64 -8.63 21.88 -18.07
N ILE A 65 -9.90 21.79 -18.46
CA ILE A 65 -10.41 22.34 -19.72
C ILE A 65 -10.34 23.87 -19.72
N GLU A 66 -10.64 24.50 -18.59
CA GLU A 66 -10.59 25.96 -18.41
C GLU A 66 -9.17 26.49 -18.14
N GLY A 67 -8.15 25.62 -18.13
CA GLY A 67 -6.74 25.98 -17.98
C GLY A 67 -6.34 26.45 -16.58
N ARG A 68 -7.20 26.28 -15.57
CA ARG A 68 -6.92 26.62 -14.17
C ARG A 68 -6.16 25.54 -13.41
N ALA A 69 -6.16 24.31 -13.91
CA ALA A 69 -5.45 23.17 -13.33
C ALA A 69 -4.66 22.40 -14.42
N SER A 70 -3.54 21.77 -14.03
CA SER A 70 -2.80 20.89 -14.93
C SER A 70 -2.87 19.44 -14.45
N VAL A 71 -3.03 18.49 -15.39
CA VAL A 71 -3.13 17.05 -15.11
C VAL A 71 -1.86 16.50 -14.46
N SER A 72 -0.72 17.12 -14.71
CA SER A 72 0.59 16.76 -14.15
C SER A 72 0.89 17.40 -12.80
N GLN A 73 0.03 18.28 -12.29
CA GLN A 73 0.24 18.89 -10.99
C GLN A 73 -0.10 17.88 -9.91
N ALA A 74 0.92 17.12 -9.50
CA ALA A 74 0.87 16.34 -8.28
C ALA A 74 0.39 17.26 -7.16
N HIS A 75 -0.79 16.97 -6.62
CA HIS A 75 -1.27 17.73 -5.49
C HIS A 75 -0.36 17.32 -4.32
N ASP A 76 0.38 18.27 -3.74
CA ASP A 76 1.15 17.97 -2.54
C ASP A 76 0.17 17.82 -1.35
N HIS A 77 -0.49 16.67 -1.23
CA HIS A 77 -1.07 16.25 0.05
C HIS A 77 0.09 15.95 0.98
N LYS A 78 0.48 16.99 1.72
CA LYS A 78 1.21 16.79 2.97
C LYS A 78 0.26 16.03 3.89
N HIS A 79 0.40 14.70 3.92
CA HIS A 79 -0.21 13.88 4.95
C HIS A 79 0.42 14.28 6.28
N GLN A 80 -0.20 15.23 6.98
CA GLN A 80 0.02 15.29 8.40
C GLN A 80 -0.49 13.97 8.97
N PRO A 81 0.37 13.15 9.61
CA PRO A 81 -0.13 11.96 10.28
C PRO A 81 -1.20 12.42 11.26
N LEU A 82 -2.39 11.82 11.17
CA LEU A 82 -3.45 12.08 12.15
C LEU A 82 -2.92 11.58 13.49
N ILE A 83 -2.39 12.50 14.30
CA ILE A 83 -1.87 12.12 15.60
C ILE A 83 -3.05 11.98 16.54
N PHE A 84 -3.27 10.75 16.99
CA PHE A 84 -4.41 10.39 17.81
C PHE A 84 -4.04 10.48 19.29
N GLY A 85 -4.81 11.25 20.06
CA GLY A 85 -4.59 11.48 21.48
C GLY A 85 -4.51 12.97 21.88
N PRO A 86 -4.47 13.29 23.17
CA PRO A 86 -4.45 14.67 23.63
C PRO A 86 -3.14 15.36 23.22
N ALA A 87 -3.24 16.63 22.81
CA ALA A 87 -2.12 17.43 22.30
C ALA A 87 -0.89 17.48 23.23
N SER A 88 -1.12 17.34 24.55
CA SER A 88 -0.06 17.23 25.57
C SER A 88 0.88 16.02 25.40
N LEU A 89 0.39 14.91 24.83
CA LEU A 89 1.14 13.67 24.59
C LEU A 89 1.70 13.58 23.17
N VAL A 90 0.97 14.18 22.24
CA VAL A 90 1.12 14.01 20.79
C VAL A 90 2.32 14.77 20.21
N GLY A 91 2.83 15.80 20.90
CA GLY A 91 3.99 16.60 20.46
C GLY A 91 5.13 16.72 21.48
N GLY A 92 5.05 16.01 22.61
CA GLY A 92 6.06 16.04 23.68
C GLY A 92 6.80 14.71 23.82
N GLY A 93 7.98 14.73 24.44
CA GLY A 93 8.63 13.49 24.87
C GLY A 93 7.81 12.77 25.95
N LEU A 94 7.58 11.47 25.78
CA LEU A 94 6.87 10.64 26.77
C LEU A 94 7.78 10.37 27.98
N THR A 95 7.76 11.27 28.96
CA THR A 95 8.65 11.22 30.12
C THR A 95 8.12 10.33 31.24
N SER A 96 6.80 10.20 31.38
CA SER A 96 6.16 9.41 32.45
C SER A 96 5.44 8.17 31.93
N GLU A 97 5.32 7.13 32.76
CA GLU A 97 4.58 5.90 32.43
C GLU A 97 3.09 6.18 32.19
N ARG A 98 2.52 7.12 32.95
CA ARG A 98 1.13 7.57 32.78
C ARG A 98 0.90 8.15 31.38
N GLU A 99 1.86 8.92 30.88
CA GLU A 99 1.80 9.48 29.53
C GLU A 99 1.90 8.39 28.46
N ARG A 100 2.73 7.36 28.68
CA ARG A 100 2.83 6.20 27.76
C ARG A 100 1.55 5.41 27.68
N MET A 101 0.91 5.12 28.82
CA MET A 101 -0.38 4.43 28.86
C MET A 101 -1.47 5.24 28.16
N ALA A 102 -1.54 6.55 28.43
CA ALA A 102 -2.52 7.42 27.79
C ALA A 102 -2.31 7.56 26.27
N ALA A 103 -1.06 7.52 25.80
CA ALA A 103 -0.74 7.54 24.37
C ALA A 103 -1.20 6.26 23.65
N GLN A 104 -1.30 5.11 24.35
CA GLN A 104 -1.76 3.84 23.78
C GLN A 104 -3.29 3.74 23.69
N VAL A 105 -4.02 4.33 24.65
CA VAL A 105 -5.49 4.26 24.70
C VAL A 105 -6.15 4.83 23.44
N PHE A 106 -5.54 5.83 22.84
CA PHE A 106 -6.08 6.53 21.68
C PHE A 106 -5.50 6.03 20.35
N GLN A 107 -4.71 4.94 20.31
CA GLN A 107 -4.17 4.45 19.04
C GLN A 107 -5.18 3.59 18.27
N PRO A 108 -5.19 3.68 16.93
CA PRO A 108 -5.91 2.71 16.09
C PRO A 108 -5.43 1.27 16.34
N SER A 109 -6.35 0.30 16.37
CA SER A 109 -6.02 -1.13 16.55
C SER A 109 -5.33 -1.75 15.34
N PHE A 110 -5.31 -1.05 14.20
CA PHE A 110 -4.67 -1.48 12.96
C PHE A 110 -3.62 -0.46 12.52
N ARG A 111 -2.63 -0.93 11.74
CA ARG A 111 -1.62 -0.03 11.16
C ARG A 111 -2.25 0.86 10.12
N MET A 112 -2.10 2.18 10.28
CA MET A 112 -2.58 3.14 9.30
C MET A 112 -1.71 3.10 8.03
N PRO A 113 -2.31 3.26 6.85
CA PRO A 113 -1.57 3.46 5.62
C PRO A 113 -0.62 4.66 5.74
N THR A 114 0.65 4.45 5.40
CA THR A 114 1.67 5.51 5.34
C THR A 114 1.81 6.12 3.96
N MET A 115 1.22 5.49 2.95
CA MET A 115 1.29 5.87 1.55
C MET A 115 0.07 6.72 1.18
N SER A 116 0.27 7.74 0.33
CA SER A 116 -0.84 8.55 -0.18
C SER A 116 -1.71 7.75 -1.15
N ILE A 117 -2.95 8.20 -1.36
CA ILE A 117 -3.87 7.60 -2.33
C ILE A 117 -3.26 7.65 -3.74
N GLU A 118 -2.62 8.76 -4.11
CA GLU A 118 -1.95 8.88 -5.40
C GLU A 118 -0.73 7.94 -5.52
N GLN A 119 0.08 7.84 -4.47
CA GLN A 119 1.21 6.91 -4.45
C GLN A 119 0.72 5.45 -4.55
N ALA A 120 -0.41 5.13 -3.93
CA ALA A 120 -1.06 3.83 -4.09
C ALA A 120 -1.50 3.61 -5.54
N GLY A 121 -2.16 4.59 -6.15
CA GLY A 121 -2.57 4.51 -7.57
C GLY A 121 -1.38 4.31 -8.51
N LEU A 122 -0.28 5.01 -8.30
CA LEU A 122 0.95 4.82 -9.08
C LEU A 122 1.58 3.44 -8.87
N ALA A 123 1.52 2.90 -7.65
CA ALA A 123 1.98 1.54 -7.37
C ALA A 123 1.10 0.50 -8.09
N GLU A 124 -0.22 0.70 -8.11
CA GLU A 124 -1.16 -0.16 -8.84
C GLU A 124 -0.91 -0.15 -10.36
N MET A 125 -0.68 1.02 -10.96
CA MET A 125 -0.32 1.12 -12.37
C MET A 125 0.95 0.33 -12.71
N LYS A 126 1.99 0.44 -11.87
CA LYS A 126 3.23 -0.34 -12.05
C LYS A 126 3.01 -1.84 -11.93
N MET A 127 2.13 -2.27 -11.01
CA MET A 127 1.77 -3.69 -10.89
C MET A 127 1.03 -4.17 -12.14
N MET A 128 0.16 -3.33 -12.72
CA MET A 128 -0.54 -3.65 -13.96
C MET A 128 0.40 -3.76 -15.16
N GLU A 129 1.34 -2.82 -15.31
CA GLU A 129 2.38 -2.88 -16.36
C GLU A 129 3.20 -4.17 -16.26
N GLN A 130 3.70 -4.50 -15.07
CA GLN A 130 4.43 -5.75 -14.84
C GLN A 130 3.60 -6.99 -15.16
N TRP A 131 2.29 -6.96 -14.86
CA TRP A 131 1.39 -8.06 -15.19
C TRP A 131 1.19 -8.20 -16.70
N GLN A 132 1.04 -7.08 -17.42
CA GLN A 132 0.96 -7.09 -18.89
C GLN A 132 2.25 -7.60 -19.52
N GLU A 133 3.42 -7.14 -19.06
CA GLU A 133 4.72 -7.60 -19.55
C GLU A 133 4.92 -9.10 -19.33
N ARG A 134 4.58 -9.62 -18.15
CA ARG A 134 4.63 -11.06 -17.87
C ARG A 134 3.69 -11.86 -18.76
N THR A 135 2.47 -11.35 -18.97
CA THR A 135 1.48 -12.00 -19.83
C THR A 135 1.95 -12.02 -21.29
N ALA A 136 2.45 -10.90 -21.80
CA ALA A 136 3.01 -10.80 -23.14
C ALA A 136 4.20 -11.74 -23.33
N LYS A 137 5.09 -11.82 -22.33
CA LYS A 137 6.22 -12.76 -22.35
C LYS A 137 5.77 -14.22 -22.37
N MET A 138 4.76 -14.60 -21.57
CA MET A 138 4.20 -15.96 -21.59
C MET A 138 3.55 -16.31 -22.94
N ILE A 139 2.82 -15.36 -23.55
CA ILE A 139 2.23 -15.56 -24.88
C ILE A 139 3.33 -15.73 -25.93
N GLN A 140 4.38 -14.90 -25.88
CA GLN A 140 5.51 -15.00 -26.80
C GLN A 140 6.22 -16.36 -26.63
N GLU A 141 6.49 -16.77 -25.39
CA GLU A 141 7.12 -18.06 -25.08
C GLU A 141 6.28 -19.23 -25.61
N ALA A 142 4.97 -19.25 -25.33
CA ALA A 142 4.04 -20.27 -25.84
C ALA A 142 3.97 -20.28 -27.38
N SER A 143 3.97 -19.12 -28.03
CA SER A 143 3.99 -19.02 -29.50
C SER A 143 5.31 -19.51 -30.10
N SER A 144 6.42 -19.37 -29.37
CA SER A 144 7.75 -19.77 -29.82
C SER A 144 8.08 -21.24 -29.57
N SER A 145 7.43 -21.87 -28.58
CA SER A 145 7.66 -23.27 -28.22
C SER A 145 6.91 -24.26 -29.11
N TRP A 146 5.85 -23.82 -29.80
CA TRP A 146 5.07 -24.67 -30.71
C TRP A 146 5.44 -24.52 -32.19
N HIS A 147 6.10 -23.44 -32.59
CA HIS A 147 6.31 -23.10 -34.01
C HIS A 147 7.74 -23.31 -34.53
N LYS A 148 8.60 -24.02 -33.77
CA LYS A 148 9.98 -24.29 -34.16
C LYS A 148 10.25 -25.72 -34.64
N ASP A 149 9.28 -26.63 -34.58
CA ASP A 149 9.47 -28.02 -35.05
C ASP A 149 9.02 -28.26 -36.50
N ASP A 150 8.28 -27.34 -37.11
CA ASP A 150 7.56 -27.64 -38.37
C ASP A 150 8.42 -27.62 -39.65
N THR A 151 9.73 -27.34 -39.55
CA THR A 151 10.62 -27.24 -40.73
C THR A 151 11.50 -28.47 -40.97
N SER A 152 11.64 -29.38 -40.00
CA SER A 152 12.31 -30.69 -40.21
C SER A 152 11.36 -31.89 -40.21
N LEU A 153 10.12 -31.69 -39.76
CA LEU A 153 9.17 -32.75 -39.49
C LEU A 153 8.55 -33.40 -40.74
N ALA A 154 8.51 -32.73 -41.88
CA ALA A 154 7.85 -33.29 -43.08
C ALA A 154 8.52 -34.56 -43.62
N GLN A 155 9.83 -34.75 -43.37
CA GLN A 155 10.56 -35.96 -43.75
C GLN A 155 10.49 -37.03 -42.65
N ASP A 156 10.57 -36.61 -41.38
CA ASP A 156 10.56 -37.52 -40.22
C ASP A 156 9.15 -38.08 -39.93
N TYR A 157 8.07 -37.43 -40.37
CA TYR A 157 6.71 -37.94 -40.20
C TYR A 157 6.40 -39.15 -41.08
N GLU A 158 6.85 -39.17 -42.35
CA GLU A 158 6.69 -40.34 -43.22
C GLU A 158 7.45 -41.55 -42.66
N ASP A 159 8.72 -41.37 -42.29
CA ASP A 159 9.53 -42.45 -41.71
C ASP A 159 8.97 -42.93 -40.35
N ALA A 160 8.49 -42.02 -39.49
CA ALA A 160 7.89 -42.39 -38.20
C ALA A 160 6.50 -43.05 -38.34
N GLU A 161 5.74 -42.73 -39.39
CA GLU A 161 4.49 -43.41 -39.71
C GLU A 161 4.74 -44.82 -40.26
N GLU A 162 5.74 -44.99 -41.12
CA GLU A 162 6.16 -46.30 -41.61
C GLU A 162 6.70 -47.19 -40.47
N GLU A 163 7.52 -46.65 -39.57
CA GLU A 163 8.02 -47.41 -38.42
C GLU A 163 6.90 -47.81 -37.45
N LYS A 164 5.92 -46.93 -37.22
CA LYS A 164 4.74 -47.26 -36.40
C LYS A 164 3.87 -48.33 -37.06
N ALA A 165 3.69 -48.25 -38.38
CA ALA A 165 2.94 -49.27 -39.13
C ALA A 165 3.64 -50.63 -39.07
N ARG A 166 4.97 -50.65 -39.25
CA ARG A 166 5.79 -51.87 -39.18
C ARG A 166 5.77 -52.48 -37.77
N ALA A 167 5.91 -51.65 -36.73
CA ALA A 167 5.81 -52.10 -35.34
C ALA A 167 4.40 -52.62 -34.96
N PHE A 168 3.35 -52.06 -35.58
CA PHE A 168 1.99 -52.55 -35.38
C PHE A 168 1.78 -53.90 -36.06
N ASP A 169 2.37 -54.12 -37.23
CA ASP A 169 2.32 -55.40 -37.95
C ASP A 169 3.10 -56.50 -37.20
N ASP A 170 4.32 -56.20 -36.74
CA ASP A 170 5.12 -57.10 -35.91
C ASP A 170 4.36 -57.51 -34.63
N TRP A 171 3.68 -56.55 -33.98
CA TRP A 171 2.83 -56.85 -32.82
C TRP A 171 1.64 -57.74 -33.17
N LYS A 172 1.03 -57.57 -34.34
CA LYS A 172 -0.11 -58.39 -34.80
C LYS A 172 0.33 -59.84 -35.06
N ASP A 173 1.50 -60.02 -35.64
CA ASP A 173 2.10 -61.33 -35.91
C ASP A 173 2.52 -62.05 -34.62
N GLU A 174 3.11 -61.32 -33.67
CA GLU A 174 3.42 -61.87 -32.34
C GLU A 174 2.16 -62.17 -31.50
N ASN A 175 1.02 -61.54 -31.82
CA ASN A 175 -0.25 -61.69 -31.10
C ASN A 175 -1.39 -62.21 -32.00
N PRO A 176 -1.32 -63.46 -32.52
CA PRO A 176 -2.29 -64.00 -33.49
C PRO A 176 -3.72 -64.14 -32.93
N ARG A 177 -3.89 -64.05 -31.59
CA ARG A 177 -5.20 -64.06 -30.90
C ARG A 177 -5.57 -62.71 -30.27
N GLY A 178 -4.80 -61.66 -30.52
CA GLY A 178 -4.94 -60.33 -29.90
C GLY A 178 -4.61 -60.32 -28.40
N ALA A 179 -4.53 -59.12 -27.80
CA ALA A 179 -4.17 -58.92 -26.39
C ALA A 179 -5.14 -59.55 -25.36
N GLY A 180 -6.31 -60.03 -25.80
CA GLY A 180 -7.41 -60.43 -24.93
C GLY A 180 -7.71 -61.93 -24.84
N ASN A 181 -7.26 -62.78 -25.77
CA ASN A 181 -7.74 -64.16 -25.85
C ASN A 181 -6.68 -65.20 -25.50
N LYS A 182 -6.22 -65.19 -24.24
CA LYS A 182 -5.18 -66.08 -23.70
C LYS A 182 -5.75 -67.36 -23.04
N LYS A 183 -7.07 -67.54 -23.02
CA LYS A 183 -7.73 -68.68 -22.38
C LYS A 183 -8.46 -69.49 -23.44
N LEU A 184 -7.82 -70.56 -23.90
CA LEU A 184 -8.53 -71.70 -24.46
C LEU A 184 -9.28 -72.34 -23.27
N THR A 185 -10.50 -71.91 -22.96
CA THR A 185 -11.39 -72.76 -22.18
C THR A 185 -11.78 -73.92 -23.09
N PRO A 186 -11.46 -75.19 -22.75
CA PRO A 186 -12.03 -76.33 -23.44
C PRO A 186 -13.53 -76.30 -23.15
N CYS A 187 -14.34 -76.00 -24.16
CA CYS A 187 -15.68 -76.57 -24.21
C CYS A 187 -15.51 -77.94 -24.86
N GLY A 188 -15.36 -78.97 -24.02
CA GLY A 188 -15.09 -80.36 -24.39
C GLY A 188 -14.35 -81.07 -23.28
#